data_AF-A0A8J4PWM5-F1
#
_entry.id   AF-A0A8J4PWM5-F1
#
_cell.length_a   1.000
_cell.length_b   1.000
_cell.length_c   1.000
_cell.angle_alpha   90.00
_cell.angle_beta   90.00
_cell.angle_gamma   90.00
#
_symmetry.space_group_name_H-M   'P 1'
#
loop_
_entity.id
_entity.type
_entity.pdbx_description
1 polymer ?
#
loop_
_entity_poly.entity_id
_entity_poly.type
_entity_poly.pdbx_seq_one_letter_code
_entity_poly.pdbx_strand_id
1 'polypeptide(L)'
;MYIHKSFILFLLGLIVFSAVFSANTDTNTDTDTDTDVESDNERSGLGRVRYFQATKDLRKCAFPQCGGYFLKMVNIGGQQNDIYVSSIEGAKIDDGSLNEFILSGRLSNGPSFTRTLYIQDTYRLLPLDSPSTLEIKRYFIYRNNVAYELNTGRNYRVNYYVENYSNQINNINEEWLDYKINGHSVIYGNVRNGILDIDRIFIQLPDPQYCPDFPVAQCSPGYIATYRVDNTRCILPTGCARQGICTLSIPTCPNGYTLMSVNSKPNGCPKYYCDPSFLLIFT
;
A
#
# COMPACT_ATOMS: atom_id res chain seq x y z
N MET A 1 15.01 1.03 -23.73
CA MET A 1 14.00 1.65 -24.62
C MET A 1 13.23 2.64 -23.75
N TYR A 2 13.73 3.87 -23.68
CA TYR A 2 13.20 4.93 -22.81
C TYR A 2 11.93 5.51 -23.44
N ILE A 3 10.78 5.31 -22.81
CA ILE A 3 9.55 6.01 -23.18
C ILE A 3 9.65 7.40 -22.55
N HIS A 4 10.11 8.36 -23.34
CA HIS A 4 10.00 9.78 -23.01
C HIS A 4 8.51 10.12 -22.81
N LYS A 5 8.10 10.36 -21.56
CA LYS A 5 6.90 11.13 -21.26
C LYS A 5 7.12 12.55 -21.80
N SER A 6 6.68 12.78 -23.03
CA SER A 6 6.76 14.07 -23.71
C SER A 6 5.85 15.06 -23.01
N PHE A 7 6.47 16.01 -22.32
CA PHE A 7 5.86 17.24 -21.84
C PHE A 7 5.48 18.07 -23.06
N ILE A 8 4.19 18.08 -23.44
CA ILE A 8 3.67 18.97 -24.47
C ILE A 8 3.60 20.38 -23.87
N LEU A 9 4.56 21.21 -24.27
CA LEU A 9 4.59 22.64 -24.04
C LEU A 9 3.53 23.29 -24.95
N PHE A 10 2.34 23.59 -24.44
CA PHE A 10 1.33 24.34 -25.19
C PHE A 10 1.66 25.84 -25.11
N LEU A 11 2.09 26.40 -26.24
CA LEU A 11 2.32 27.82 -26.46
C LEU A 11 0.98 28.58 -26.57
N LEU A 12 0.86 29.63 -25.76
CA LEU A 12 0.21 30.93 -25.99
C LEU A 12 -0.82 31.04 -27.13
N GLY A 13 -2.09 31.14 -26.75
CA GLY A 13 -3.16 31.75 -27.53
C GLY A 13 -3.90 32.79 -26.68
N LEU A 14 -3.47 34.06 -26.79
CA LEU A 14 -4.17 35.23 -26.27
C LEU A 14 -5.49 35.40 -27.05
N ILE A 15 -6.62 35.08 -26.42
CA ILE A 15 -7.95 35.48 -26.92
C ILE A 15 -8.58 36.37 -25.86
N VAL A 16 -8.64 37.66 -26.18
CA VAL A 16 -9.44 38.68 -25.51
C VAL A 16 -10.88 38.50 -26.00
N PHE A 17 -11.78 38.05 -25.12
CA PHE A 17 -13.22 38.22 -25.31
C PHE A 17 -13.79 38.93 -24.09
N SER A 18 -14.19 40.17 -24.32
CA SER A 18 -15.08 40.92 -23.46
C SER A 18 -16.52 40.60 -23.87
N ALA A 19 -17.33 40.14 -22.92
CA ALA A 19 -18.78 40.42 -22.91
C ALA A 19 -19.38 40.00 -21.55
N VAL A 20 -20.04 40.99 -20.96
CA VAL A 20 -20.91 40.93 -19.80
C VAL A 20 -22.10 40.00 -20.09
N PHE A 21 -22.42 39.08 -19.17
CA PHE A 21 -23.80 38.69 -18.93
C PHE A 21 -24.02 38.34 -17.45
N SER A 22 -25.01 39.02 -16.89
CA SER A 22 -25.62 38.83 -15.59
C SER A 22 -26.67 37.73 -15.70
N ALA A 23 -26.76 36.81 -14.75
CA ALA A 23 -28.03 36.32 -14.19
C ALA A 23 -27.76 35.25 -13.12
N ASN A 24 -28.46 35.41 -12.00
CA ASN A 24 -28.63 34.44 -10.93
C ASN A 24 -28.95 33.03 -11.44
N THR A 25 -28.33 32.03 -10.81
CA THR A 25 -28.96 30.72 -10.63
C THR A 25 -28.69 30.24 -9.22
N ASP A 26 -29.77 29.79 -8.60
CA ASP A 26 -29.92 29.49 -7.19
C ASP A 26 -28.89 28.49 -6.67
N THR A 27 -28.35 28.82 -5.49
CA THR A 27 -27.66 27.91 -4.60
C THR A 27 -28.65 26.85 -4.11
N ASN A 28 -28.78 25.75 -4.84
CA ASN A 28 -29.34 24.51 -4.31
C ASN A 28 -28.19 23.68 -3.72
N THR A 29 -27.82 24.00 -2.48
CA THR A 29 -26.99 23.15 -1.64
C THR A 29 -27.81 21.94 -1.20
N ASP A 30 -27.94 20.96 -2.09
CA ASP A 30 -28.21 19.58 -1.69
C ASP A 30 -26.91 19.02 -1.11
N THR A 31 -26.73 19.25 0.19
CA THR A 31 -25.87 18.42 1.03
C THR A 31 -26.52 17.04 1.14
N ASP A 32 -26.30 16.22 0.11
CA ASP A 32 -26.39 14.77 0.23
C ASP A 32 -25.24 14.32 1.14
N THR A 33 -25.49 14.41 2.45
CA THR A 33 -24.76 13.65 3.45
C THR A 33 -25.14 12.19 3.28
N ASP A 34 -24.45 11.52 2.36
CA ASP A 34 -24.25 10.06 2.37
C ASP A 34 -23.44 9.70 3.63
N THR A 35 -24.11 9.72 4.78
CA THR A 35 -23.60 9.25 6.07
C THR A 35 -24.30 7.97 6.46
N ASP A 36 -24.14 6.89 5.68
CA ASP A 36 -24.70 5.59 6.08
C ASP A 36 -23.81 4.40 5.64
N VAL A 37 -22.56 4.37 6.12
CA VAL A 37 -21.81 3.11 6.30
C VAL A 37 -20.98 3.16 7.59
N GLU A 38 -21.62 3.46 8.72
CA GLU A 38 -20.97 3.31 10.05
C GLU A 38 -21.92 2.73 11.14
N SER A 39 -23.09 2.18 10.80
CA SER A 39 -24.12 1.83 11.81
C SER A 39 -24.07 0.42 12.39
N ASP A 40 -23.36 -0.54 11.80
CA ASP A 40 -23.59 -1.96 12.17
C ASP A 40 -22.54 -2.55 13.12
N ASN A 41 -21.56 -1.78 13.60
CA ASN A 41 -20.45 -2.30 14.42
C ASN A 41 -20.53 -2.01 15.93
N GLU A 42 -21.53 -1.26 16.42
CA GLU A 42 -21.62 -0.96 17.86
C GLU A 42 -22.16 -2.14 18.71
N ARG A 43 -22.73 -3.17 18.08
CA ARG A 43 -23.37 -4.28 18.81
C ARG A 43 -22.41 -5.34 19.34
N SER A 44 -21.14 -5.33 18.94
CA SER A 44 -20.14 -6.35 19.31
C SER A 44 -19.36 -6.04 20.59
N GLY A 45 -19.58 -4.89 21.22
CA GLY A 45 -18.79 -4.41 22.37
C GLY A 45 -17.31 -4.13 22.06
N LEU A 46 -16.84 -4.40 20.84
CA LEU A 46 -15.50 -4.09 20.36
C LEU A 46 -15.49 -2.69 19.74
N GLY A 47 -14.54 -1.84 20.16
CA GLY A 47 -14.43 -0.46 19.67
C GLY A 47 -14.15 -0.35 18.16
N ARG A 48 -14.19 0.89 17.64
CA ARG A 48 -13.86 1.19 16.23
C ARG A 48 -12.45 0.72 15.88
N VAL A 49 -12.23 0.29 14.63
CA VAL A 49 -10.91 -0.08 14.12
C VAL A 49 -10.00 1.16 14.13
N ARG A 50 -8.78 0.98 14.61
CA ARG A 50 -7.75 2.03 14.70
C ARG A 50 -6.43 1.51 14.16
N TYR A 51 -5.56 2.45 13.78
CA TYR A 51 -4.23 2.15 13.25
C TYR A 51 -3.15 2.50 14.28
N PHE A 52 -2.25 1.56 14.53
CA PHE A 52 -1.23 1.64 15.55
C PHE A 52 0.16 1.34 14.98
N GLN A 53 1.17 2.02 15.52
CA GLN A 53 2.55 1.53 15.53
C GLN A 53 2.79 0.86 16.88
N ALA A 54 3.39 -0.33 16.88
CA ALA A 54 3.69 -1.06 18.11
C ALA A 54 5.18 -0.96 18.45
N THR A 55 5.50 -1.02 19.74
CA THR A 55 6.87 -1.18 20.23
C THR A 55 6.84 -2.19 21.36
N LYS A 56 7.74 -3.19 21.32
CA LYS A 56 7.79 -4.23 22.34
C LYS A 56 8.24 -3.64 23.67
N ASP A 57 7.56 -4.00 24.74
CA ASP A 57 8.00 -3.65 26.09
C ASP A 57 9.13 -4.60 26.52
N LEU A 58 10.34 -4.06 26.63
CA LEU A 58 11.54 -4.81 27.03
C LEU A 58 11.82 -4.75 28.54
N ARG A 59 10.93 -4.12 29.34
CA ARG A 59 11.09 -4.05 30.79
C ARG A 59 10.96 -5.45 31.42
N LYS A 60 11.73 -5.69 32.49
CA LYS A 60 11.72 -6.94 33.25
C LYS A 60 10.90 -6.76 34.53
N CYS A 61 9.59 -6.98 34.47
CA CYS A 61 8.72 -7.03 35.65
C CYS A 61 7.65 -8.13 35.52
N ALA A 62 6.81 -8.32 36.54
CA ALA A 62 5.81 -9.38 36.55
C ALA A 62 4.78 -9.19 35.43
N PHE A 63 4.53 -10.23 34.64
CA PHE A 63 3.43 -10.25 33.67
C PHE A 63 2.08 -10.13 34.42
N PRO A 64 1.11 -9.32 33.95
CA PRO A 64 1.07 -8.65 32.65
C PRO A 64 1.55 -7.18 32.65
N GLN A 65 2.22 -6.70 33.71
CA GLN A 65 2.65 -5.30 33.82
C GLN A 65 3.82 -4.95 32.87
N CYS A 66 4.61 -5.96 32.48
CA CYS A 66 5.68 -5.85 31.50
C CYS A 66 5.67 -7.01 30.51
N GLY A 67 6.40 -6.85 29.40
CA GLY A 67 6.60 -7.87 28.36
C GLY A 67 5.56 -7.83 27.24
N GLY A 68 4.57 -6.93 27.33
CA GLY A 68 3.60 -6.65 26.27
C GLY A 68 4.13 -5.67 25.21
N TYR A 69 3.27 -4.74 24.81
CA TYR A 69 3.55 -3.76 23.76
C TYR A 69 3.03 -2.38 24.13
N PHE A 70 3.76 -1.35 23.72
CA PHE A 70 3.31 0.03 23.68
C PHE A 70 2.78 0.34 22.29
N LEU A 71 1.53 0.79 22.22
CA LEU A 71 0.88 1.17 20.98
C LEU A 71 0.79 2.69 20.89
N LYS A 72 1.28 3.23 19.78
CA LYS A 72 1.12 4.62 19.40
C LYS A 72 0.10 4.73 18.28
N MET A 73 -0.98 5.46 18.51
CA MET A 73 -1.95 5.72 17.46
C MET A 73 -1.34 6.57 16.35
N VAL A 74 -1.56 6.16 15.11
CA VAL A 74 -1.10 6.87 13.92
C VAL A 74 -1.82 8.22 13.80
N ASN A 75 -1.08 9.27 13.40
CA ASN A 75 -1.53 10.66 13.16
C ASN A 75 -2.13 11.44 14.34
N ILE A 76 -2.30 10.82 15.50
CA ILE A 76 -2.71 11.54 16.71
C ILE A 76 -1.44 12.08 17.39
N GLY A 77 -1.28 13.41 17.42
CA GLY A 77 -0.04 14.10 17.81
C GLY A 77 0.50 13.78 19.21
N GLY A 78 1.79 14.09 19.43
CA GLY A 78 2.69 13.60 20.48
C GLY A 78 2.42 13.98 21.95
N GLN A 79 1.17 14.12 22.36
CA GLN A 79 0.81 14.23 23.79
C GLN A 79 -0.09 13.08 24.29
N GLN A 80 -0.50 12.15 23.42
CA GLN A 80 -1.17 10.96 23.91
C GLN A 80 -0.16 9.96 24.46
N ASN A 81 -0.43 9.52 25.68
CA ASN A 81 0.33 8.45 26.31
C ASN A 81 0.22 7.19 25.46
N ASP A 82 1.35 6.50 25.26
CA ASP A 82 1.35 5.19 24.62
C ASP A 82 0.37 4.25 25.33
N ILE A 83 -0.41 3.50 24.55
CA ILE A 83 -1.37 2.55 25.08
C ILE A 83 -0.65 1.24 25.31
N TYR A 84 -0.51 0.82 26.56
CA TYR A 84 0.01 -0.51 26.86
C TYR A 84 -1.04 -1.58 26.54
N VAL A 85 -0.59 -2.68 25.93
CA VAL A 85 -1.36 -3.93 25.75
C VAL A 85 -0.52 -5.11 26.20
N SER A 86 -1.12 -6.07 26.89
CA SER A 86 -0.43 -7.28 27.36
C SER A 86 -0.15 -8.27 26.23
N SER A 87 -0.98 -8.27 25.20
CA SER A 87 -0.85 -9.16 24.05
C SER A 87 -1.42 -8.54 22.77
N ILE A 88 -0.97 -9.08 21.64
CA ILE A 88 -1.46 -8.79 20.31
C ILE A 88 -1.87 -10.14 19.70
N GLU A 89 -3.09 -10.24 19.18
CA GLU A 89 -3.68 -11.46 18.63
C GLU A 89 -4.16 -11.22 17.18
N GLY A 90 -4.23 -12.27 16.36
CA GLY A 90 -4.86 -12.21 15.02
C GLY A 90 -3.91 -12.21 13.82
N ALA A 91 -2.67 -11.71 13.95
CA ALA A 91 -1.67 -11.80 12.89
C ALA A 91 -0.32 -12.26 13.40
N LYS A 92 0.39 -13.04 12.57
CA LYS A 92 1.81 -13.31 12.78
C LYS A 92 2.58 -12.04 12.42
N ILE A 93 3.18 -11.41 13.43
CA ILE A 93 4.18 -10.38 13.22
C ILE A 93 5.50 -11.14 13.05
N ASP A 94 6.01 -11.21 11.82
CA ASP A 94 7.31 -11.81 11.53
C ASP A 94 8.44 -11.03 12.22
N ASP A 95 9.66 -11.60 12.28
CA ASP A 95 10.85 -11.08 12.96
C ASP A 95 11.40 -9.71 12.47
N GLY A 96 10.61 -8.94 11.71
CA GLY A 96 10.96 -7.57 11.33
C GLY A 96 10.97 -6.61 12.52
N SER A 97 11.66 -5.48 12.36
CA SER A 97 11.61 -4.40 13.35
C SER A 97 10.17 -3.88 13.45
N LEU A 98 9.63 -3.74 14.67
CA LEU A 98 8.26 -3.26 14.86
C LEU A 98 7.98 -1.88 14.26
N ASN A 99 9.03 -1.07 14.04
CA ASN A 99 8.93 0.22 13.37
C ASN A 99 8.63 0.11 11.86
N GLU A 100 8.75 -1.09 11.29
CA GLU A 100 8.41 -1.40 9.90
C GLU A 100 6.93 -1.77 9.72
N PHE A 101 6.16 -1.86 10.82
CA PHE A 101 4.77 -2.30 10.78
C PHE A 101 3.78 -1.22 11.18
N ILE A 102 2.62 -1.25 10.54
CA ILE A 102 1.38 -0.60 11.00
C ILE A 102 0.35 -1.71 11.20
N LEU A 103 -0.34 -1.67 12.32
CA LEU A 103 -1.38 -2.64 12.68
C LEU A 103 -2.73 -1.94 12.63
N SER A 104 -3.70 -2.48 11.89
CA SER A 104 -5.11 -2.13 12.07
C SER A 104 -5.74 -3.14 13.03
N GLY A 105 -6.57 -2.66 13.95
CA GLY A 105 -7.21 -3.57 14.89
C GLY A 105 -8.13 -2.90 15.88
N ARG A 106 -8.64 -3.70 16.81
CA ARG A 106 -9.54 -3.28 17.88
C ARG A 106 -8.92 -3.63 19.23
N LEU A 107 -9.04 -2.72 20.19
CA LEU A 107 -8.61 -2.98 21.57
C LEU A 107 -9.73 -3.67 22.33
N SER A 108 -9.38 -4.69 23.12
CA SER A 108 -10.31 -5.31 24.07
C SER A 108 -10.73 -4.33 25.17
N ASN A 109 -11.93 -4.53 25.70
CA ASN A 109 -12.37 -3.81 26.90
C ASN A 109 -11.62 -4.38 28.12
N GLY A 110 -11.04 -3.51 28.93
CA GLY A 110 -10.33 -3.91 30.15
C GLY A 110 -9.43 -2.82 30.72
N PRO A 111 -8.88 -3.04 31.92
CA PRO A 111 -7.85 -2.18 32.49
C PRO A 111 -6.59 -2.22 31.62
N SER A 112 -5.80 -1.13 31.62
CA SER A 112 -4.69 -0.94 30.68
C SER A 112 -3.70 -2.11 30.61
N PHE A 113 -3.46 -2.81 31.73
CA PHE A 113 -2.47 -3.90 31.79
C PHE A 113 -2.99 -5.26 31.31
N THR A 114 -4.28 -5.40 30.98
CA THR A 114 -4.86 -6.65 30.48
C THR A 114 -5.53 -6.45 29.12
N ARG A 115 -5.28 -5.32 28.45
CA ARG A 115 -5.82 -5.06 27.13
C ARG A 115 -5.09 -5.90 26.09
N THR A 116 -5.85 -6.39 25.14
CA THR A 116 -5.38 -7.12 23.97
C THR A 116 -5.70 -6.30 22.73
N LEU A 117 -4.75 -6.21 21.80
CA LEU A 117 -5.03 -5.71 20.45
C LEU A 117 -5.38 -6.91 19.56
N TYR A 118 -6.62 -6.95 19.07
CA TYR A 118 -7.02 -7.88 18.02
C TYR A 118 -6.73 -7.26 16.65
N ILE A 119 -5.70 -7.77 15.98
CA ILE A 119 -5.30 -7.34 14.65
C ILE A 119 -6.34 -7.80 13.64
N GLN A 120 -6.71 -6.87 12.77
CA GLN A 120 -7.46 -7.15 11.55
C GLN A 120 -6.50 -7.23 10.36
N ASP A 121 -5.62 -6.23 10.19
CA ASP A 121 -4.65 -6.18 9.10
C ASP A 121 -3.27 -5.75 9.60
N THR A 122 -2.24 -6.28 8.95
CA THR A 122 -0.84 -5.89 9.17
C THR A 122 -0.31 -5.27 7.89
N TYR A 123 0.38 -4.13 8.01
CA TYR A 123 1.01 -3.45 6.88
C TYR A 123 2.51 -3.35 7.12
N ARG A 124 3.32 -3.74 6.13
CA ARG A 124 4.78 -3.72 6.22
C ARG A 124 5.39 -2.70 5.25
N LEU A 125 6.33 -1.91 5.75
CA LEU A 125 7.03 -0.87 5.01
C LEU A 125 7.80 -1.44 3.81
N LEU A 126 7.60 -0.87 2.62
CA LEU A 126 8.42 -1.14 1.45
C LEU A 126 9.82 -0.53 1.60
N PRO A 127 10.90 -1.30 1.35
CA PRO A 127 12.26 -0.76 1.40
C PRO A 127 12.45 0.32 0.34
N LEU A 128 13.06 1.43 0.73
CA LEU A 128 13.45 2.52 -0.16
C LEU A 128 14.71 3.16 0.41
N ASP A 129 15.69 3.42 -0.45
CA ASP A 129 16.93 4.06 -0.04
C ASP A 129 16.68 5.57 0.16
N SER A 130 16.96 6.07 1.36
CA SER A 130 16.85 7.49 1.73
C SER A 130 15.42 8.07 1.76
N PRO A 131 14.62 7.72 2.79
CA PRO A 131 13.32 8.36 2.98
C PRO A 131 13.45 9.84 3.38
N SER A 132 12.44 10.63 3.07
CA SER A 132 12.33 12.02 3.52
C SER A 132 12.20 12.10 5.06
N THR A 133 12.68 13.21 5.61
CA THR A 133 12.62 13.52 7.06
C THR A 133 11.47 14.44 7.44
N LEU A 134 10.60 14.81 6.49
CA LEU A 134 9.51 15.74 6.76
C LEU A 134 8.47 15.12 7.71
N GLU A 135 7.85 15.98 8.52
CA GLU A 135 6.68 15.59 9.30
C GLU A 135 5.53 15.31 8.32
N ILE A 136 5.11 14.05 8.27
CA ILE A 136 4.27 13.50 7.22
C ILE A 136 3.13 12.72 7.87
N LYS A 137 1.95 12.75 7.24
CA LYS A 137 0.74 12.06 7.70
C LYS A 137 0.60 10.71 7.01
N ARG A 138 -0.23 9.84 7.59
CA ARG A 138 -0.56 8.53 7.04
C ARG A 138 -1.99 8.49 6.50
N TYR A 139 -2.18 7.87 5.35
CA TYR A 139 -3.46 7.82 4.65
C TYR A 139 -3.79 6.42 4.19
N PHE A 140 -5.09 6.18 3.99
CA PHE A 140 -5.59 5.16 3.08
C PHE A 140 -6.14 5.84 1.84
N ILE A 141 -5.91 5.29 0.66
CA ILE A 141 -6.56 5.77 -0.57
C ILE A 141 -7.69 4.82 -0.89
N TYR A 142 -8.91 5.35 -0.98
CA TYR A 142 -10.08 4.59 -1.41
C TYR A 142 -10.50 5.01 -2.82
N ARG A 143 -11.43 4.25 -3.41
CA ARG A 143 -12.07 4.55 -4.70
C ARG A 143 -12.45 6.03 -4.78
N ASN A 144 -12.33 6.61 -5.97
CA ASN A 144 -12.57 8.03 -6.29
C ASN A 144 -11.44 9.00 -5.86
N ASN A 145 -10.22 8.50 -5.69
CA ASN A 145 -9.03 9.30 -5.39
C ASN A 145 -9.22 10.16 -4.12
N VAL A 146 -9.75 9.58 -3.06
CA VAL A 146 -9.89 10.24 -1.77
C VAL A 146 -8.87 9.65 -0.79
N ALA A 147 -8.03 10.50 -0.22
CA ALA A 147 -7.07 10.13 0.81
C ALA A 147 -7.67 10.35 2.20
N TYR A 148 -7.84 9.27 2.96
CA TYR A 148 -8.38 9.28 4.32
C TYR A 148 -7.25 9.31 5.33
N GLU A 149 -7.12 10.40 6.09
CA GLU A 149 -6.08 10.54 7.11
C GLU A 149 -6.42 9.67 8.32
N LEU A 150 -5.58 8.64 8.55
CA LEU A 150 -5.85 7.58 9.51
C LEU A 150 -6.09 8.14 10.92
N ASN A 151 -7.08 7.58 11.62
CA ASN A 151 -7.53 7.92 12.97
C ASN A 151 -8.08 9.36 13.19
N THR A 152 -8.10 10.23 12.18
CA THR A 152 -8.56 11.63 12.35
C THR A 152 -9.96 11.92 11.81
N GLY A 153 -10.48 11.06 10.93
CA GLY A 153 -11.74 11.27 10.22
C GLY A 153 -11.66 12.30 9.08
N ARG A 154 -10.48 12.90 8.84
CA ARG A 154 -10.27 13.85 7.74
C ARG A 154 -10.06 13.12 6.43
N ASN A 155 -10.55 13.70 5.35
CA ASN A 155 -10.32 13.21 4.00
C ASN A 155 -9.91 14.37 3.08
N TYR A 156 -9.20 14.02 2.01
CA TYR A 156 -8.70 14.98 1.04
C TYR A 156 -8.91 14.43 -0.36
N ARG A 157 -9.43 15.27 -1.27
CA ARG A 157 -9.50 14.92 -2.68
C ARG A 157 -8.10 14.95 -3.28
N VAL A 158 -7.74 13.87 -3.95
CA VAL A 158 -6.50 13.69 -4.69
C VAL A 158 -6.84 13.60 -6.17
N ASN A 159 -6.09 14.30 -7.01
CA ASN A 159 -6.22 14.24 -8.47
C ASN A 159 -5.27 13.19 -9.02
N TYR A 160 -4.05 13.14 -8.48
CA TYR A 160 -3.02 12.15 -8.78
C TYR A 160 -2.02 12.07 -7.62
N TYR A 161 -1.21 11.01 -7.62
CA TYR A 161 -0.12 10.83 -6.67
C TYR A 161 1.23 10.79 -7.38
N VAL A 162 2.30 11.06 -6.64
CA VAL A 162 3.69 10.91 -7.08
C VAL A 162 4.40 10.05 -6.07
N GLU A 163 5.22 9.12 -6.54
CA GLU A 163 5.98 8.19 -5.69
C GLU A 163 7.38 7.97 -6.31
N ASN A 164 8.35 7.58 -5.48
CA ASN A 164 9.76 7.44 -5.89
C ASN A 164 10.20 5.99 -6.17
N TYR A 165 9.41 4.99 -5.79
CA TYR A 165 9.74 3.58 -5.95
C TYR A 165 9.90 3.20 -7.43
N SER A 166 8.99 3.64 -8.33
CA SER A 166 9.11 3.31 -9.77
C SER A 166 10.37 3.89 -10.43
N ASN A 167 10.92 4.97 -9.87
CA ASN A 167 12.15 5.58 -10.39
C ASN A 167 13.42 5.01 -9.75
N GLN A 168 13.34 4.50 -8.51
CA GLN A 168 14.51 4.03 -7.77
C GLN A 168 14.71 2.51 -7.84
N ILE A 169 13.64 1.74 -8.07
CA ILE A 169 13.68 0.27 -8.08
C ILE A 169 13.49 -0.21 -9.50
N ASN A 170 14.61 -0.50 -10.17
CA ASN A 170 14.60 -1.08 -11.51
C ASN A 170 13.79 -2.38 -11.53
N ASN A 171 12.90 -2.52 -12.53
CA ASN A 171 12.04 -3.70 -12.71
C ASN A 171 11.03 -3.95 -11.58
N ILE A 172 10.64 -2.94 -10.80
CA ILE A 172 9.44 -3.08 -9.96
C ILE A 172 8.20 -3.28 -10.85
N ASN A 173 7.25 -4.10 -10.39
CA ASN A 173 5.97 -4.24 -11.08
C ASN A 173 5.08 -3.01 -10.78
N GLU A 174 5.11 -2.02 -11.66
CA GLU A 174 4.34 -0.76 -11.51
C GLU A 174 2.82 -1.00 -11.44
N GLU A 175 2.27 -1.99 -12.16
CA GLU A 175 0.84 -2.32 -12.10
C GLU A 175 0.45 -2.85 -10.71
N TRP A 176 1.32 -3.66 -10.09
CA TRP A 176 1.12 -4.12 -8.72
C TRP A 176 1.25 -2.95 -7.72
N LEU A 177 2.25 -2.09 -7.90
CA LEU A 177 2.44 -0.95 -7.00
C LEU A 177 1.23 -0.01 -7.03
N ASP A 178 0.72 0.34 -8.22
CA ASP A 178 -0.48 1.15 -8.38
C ASP A 178 -1.71 0.47 -7.75
N TYR A 179 -1.90 -0.84 -7.98
CA TYR A 179 -2.96 -1.61 -7.34
C TYR A 179 -2.88 -1.55 -5.81
N LYS A 180 -1.67 -1.62 -5.24
CA LYS A 180 -1.47 -1.52 -3.79
C LYS A 180 -1.73 -0.13 -3.24
N ILE A 181 -1.31 0.92 -3.95
CA ILE A 181 -1.59 2.31 -3.58
C ILE A 181 -3.11 2.54 -3.56
N ASN A 182 -3.85 1.98 -4.51
CA ASN A 182 -5.31 2.13 -4.66
C ASN A 182 -6.17 1.18 -3.81
N GLY A 183 -5.79 0.95 -2.54
CA GLY A 183 -6.68 0.30 -1.57
C GLY A 183 -6.11 -0.90 -0.81
N HIS A 184 -4.81 -1.18 -0.90
CA HIS A 184 -4.16 -2.28 -0.16
C HIS A 184 -2.86 -1.83 0.51
N SER A 185 -2.80 -0.56 0.89
CA SER A 185 -1.64 0.02 1.55
C SER A 185 -2.00 1.14 2.51
N VAL A 186 -1.09 1.41 3.44
CA VAL A 186 -1.04 2.66 4.18
C VAL A 186 0.04 3.53 3.58
N ILE A 187 -0.34 4.73 3.15
CA ILE A 187 0.53 5.68 2.48
C ILE A 187 1.06 6.70 3.48
N TYR A 188 2.37 6.90 3.50
CA TYR A 188 3.05 7.95 4.25
C TYR A 188 3.35 9.09 3.27
N GLY A 189 2.63 10.22 3.34
CA GLY A 189 2.76 11.27 2.34
C GLY A 189 2.18 12.64 2.72
N ASN A 190 2.20 13.59 1.78
CA ASN A 190 1.64 14.92 1.98
C ASN A 190 0.66 15.26 0.86
N VAL A 191 -0.54 15.71 1.21
CA VAL A 191 -1.53 16.16 0.23
C VAL A 191 -1.45 17.68 0.09
N ARG A 192 -1.11 18.17 -1.11
CA ARG A 192 -1.02 19.60 -1.42
C ARG A 192 -1.64 19.87 -2.78
N ASN A 193 -2.61 20.78 -2.85
CA ASN A 193 -3.26 21.19 -4.11
C ASN A 193 -3.81 19.99 -4.92
N GLY A 194 -4.34 18.98 -4.22
CA GLY A 194 -4.84 17.74 -4.83
C GLY A 194 -3.75 16.79 -5.33
N ILE A 195 -2.48 16.99 -4.98
CA ILE A 195 -1.38 16.08 -5.27
C ILE A 195 -1.01 15.35 -3.99
N LEU A 196 -0.98 14.02 -4.02
CA LEU A 196 -0.44 13.21 -2.94
C LEU A 196 1.02 12.85 -3.24
N ASP A 197 1.94 13.50 -2.53
CA ASP A 197 3.37 13.20 -2.59
C ASP A 197 3.70 12.06 -1.61
N ILE A 198 3.97 10.86 -2.15
CA ILE A 198 4.17 9.62 -1.40
C ILE A 198 5.65 9.46 -1.07
N ASP A 199 5.97 9.49 0.21
CA ASP A 199 7.32 9.23 0.72
C ASP A 199 7.53 7.74 1.01
N ARG A 200 6.57 7.09 1.65
CA ARG A 200 6.64 5.65 1.96
C ARG A 200 5.32 4.94 1.77
N ILE A 201 5.42 3.64 1.48
CA ILE A 201 4.27 2.77 1.29
C ILE A 201 4.39 1.58 2.25
N PHE A 202 3.34 1.32 3.02
CA PHE A 202 3.21 0.12 3.84
C PHE A 202 2.20 -0.81 3.16
N ILE A 203 2.62 -2.00 2.75
CA ILE A 203 1.79 -2.96 2.01
C ILE A 203 1.05 -3.87 2.98
N GLN A 204 -0.25 -4.07 2.74
CA GLN A 204 -1.07 -5.02 3.49
C GLN A 204 -0.57 -6.46 3.28
N LEU A 205 -0.46 -7.21 4.38
CA LEU A 205 -0.08 -8.61 4.40
C LEU A 205 -1.28 -9.50 4.78
N PRO A 206 -1.34 -10.75 4.27
CA PRO A 206 -0.42 -11.37 3.31
C PRO A 206 -0.58 -10.82 1.88
N ASP A 207 0.47 -10.94 1.05
CA ASP A 207 0.42 -10.60 -0.38
C ASP A 207 1.20 -11.62 -1.24
N PRO A 208 0.58 -12.18 -2.31
CA PRO A 208 -0.85 -12.15 -2.63
C PRO A 208 -1.75 -12.73 -1.55
N GLN A 209 -3.00 -12.28 -1.51
CA GLN A 209 -4.02 -12.88 -0.65
C GLN A 209 -4.56 -14.19 -1.24
N TYR A 210 -4.68 -14.27 -2.57
CA TYR A 210 -5.18 -15.42 -3.29
C TYR A 210 -4.66 -15.40 -4.74
N CYS A 211 -4.17 -16.53 -5.23
CA CYS A 211 -3.92 -16.75 -6.65
C CYS A 211 -4.75 -17.92 -7.15
N PRO A 212 -5.43 -17.79 -8.30
CA PRO A 212 -6.17 -18.89 -8.88
C PRO A 212 -5.22 -20.00 -9.34
N ASP A 213 -5.60 -21.25 -9.09
CA ASP A 213 -4.88 -22.41 -9.61
C ASP A 213 -5.14 -22.55 -11.12
N PHE A 214 -4.07 -22.74 -11.88
CA PHE A 214 -4.17 -23.04 -13.30
C PHE A 214 -3.51 -24.38 -13.61
N PRO A 215 -4.07 -25.15 -14.56
CA PRO A 215 -3.37 -26.31 -15.08
C PRO A 215 -2.07 -25.87 -15.73
N VAL A 216 -0.97 -26.55 -15.42
CA VAL A 216 0.33 -26.31 -16.05
C VAL A 216 0.19 -26.57 -17.54
N ALA A 217 0.48 -25.56 -18.36
CA ALA A 217 0.40 -25.67 -19.81
C ALA A 217 1.43 -26.70 -20.32
N GLN A 218 0.94 -27.76 -20.97
CA GLN A 218 1.79 -28.71 -21.68
C GLN A 218 2.12 -28.14 -23.06
N CYS A 219 3.38 -27.77 -23.28
CA CYS A 219 3.84 -27.24 -24.55
C CYS A 219 4.39 -28.33 -25.46
N SER A 220 4.15 -28.19 -26.77
CA SER A 220 4.76 -29.06 -27.78
C SER A 220 6.29 -28.98 -27.76
N PRO A 221 7.02 -30.01 -28.22
CA PRO A 221 8.48 -29.98 -28.29
C PRO A 221 9.01 -28.70 -28.98
N GLY A 222 9.98 -28.04 -28.35
CA GLY A 222 10.55 -26.78 -28.84
C GLY A 222 9.80 -25.50 -28.43
N TYR A 223 8.71 -25.64 -27.66
CA TYR A 223 8.00 -24.53 -27.04
C TYR A 223 8.11 -24.60 -25.52
N ILE A 224 8.06 -23.44 -24.86
CA ILE A 224 8.10 -23.30 -23.41
C ILE A 224 6.82 -22.62 -22.92
N ALA A 225 6.36 -23.02 -21.73
CA ALA A 225 5.25 -22.35 -21.07
C ALA A 225 5.64 -20.91 -20.73
N THR A 226 4.71 -19.98 -20.97
CA THR A 226 4.87 -18.57 -20.72
C THR A 226 3.82 -18.09 -19.73
N TYR A 227 4.18 -17.05 -19.00
CA TYR A 227 3.39 -16.48 -17.93
C TYR A 227 3.48 -14.95 -17.95
N ARG A 228 2.54 -14.32 -17.25
CA ARG A 228 2.60 -12.91 -16.84
C ARG A 228 2.39 -12.83 -15.34
N VAL A 229 3.02 -11.84 -14.71
CA VAL A 229 2.70 -11.45 -13.34
C VAL A 229 1.65 -10.35 -13.45
N ASP A 230 0.49 -10.53 -12.82
CA ASP A 230 -0.56 -9.50 -12.80
C ASP A 230 -0.36 -8.48 -11.66
N ASN A 231 -1.34 -7.60 -11.48
CA ASN A 231 -1.32 -6.57 -10.45
C ASN A 231 -1.52 -7.12 -9.03
N THR A 232 -1.94 -8.38 -8.86
CA THR A 232 -1.99 -9.05 -7.57
C THR A 232 -0.76 -9.92 -7.33
N ARG A 233 0.29 -9.81 -8.16
CA ARG A 233 1.50 -10.67 -8.13
C ARG A 233 1.23 -12.15 -8.40
N CYS A 234 0.09 -12.50 -8.99
CA CYS A 234 -0.19 -13.86 -9.40
C CYS A 234 0.46 -14.17 -10.75
N ILE A 235 1.03 -15.37 -10.86
CA ILE A 235 1.65 -15.88 -12.08
C ILE A 235 0.57 -16.54 -12.93
N LEU A 236 0.11 -15.83 -13.98
CA LEU A 236 -0.96 -16.28 -14.86
C LEU A 236 -0.39 -16.89 -16.15
N PRO A 237 -0.82 -18.08 -16.57
CA PRO A 237 -0.35 -18.67 -17.82
C PRO A 237 -0.82 -17.84 -19.03
N THR A 238 0.09 -17.60 -19.96
CA THR A 238 -0.19 -16.91 -21.23
C THR A 238 -0.13 -17.84 -22.45
N GLY A 239 0.11 -19.13 -22.23
CA GLY A 239 0.23 -20.16 -23.26
C GLY A 239 1.68 -20.58 -23.52
N CYS A 240 1.96 -21.09 -24.72
CA CYS A 240 3.31 -21.52 -25.11
C CYS A 240 3.96 -20.52 -26.07
N ALA A 241 5.29 -20.42 -26.01
CA ALA A 241 6.11 -19.63 -26.93
C ALA A 241 7.27 -20.48 -27.46
N ARG A 242 7.66 -20.28 -28.72
CA ARG A 242 8.87 -20.89 -29.26
C ARG A 242 10.07 -20.24 -28.58
N GLN A 243 11.01 -21.03 -28.07
CA GLN A 243 12.20 -20.50 -27.43
C GLN A 243 13.06 -19.74 -28.46
N GLY A 244 13.28 -18.45 -28.22
CA GLY A 244 14.11 -17.58 -29.06
C GLY A 244 15.42 -17.17 -28.40
N ILE A 245 16.15 -16.26 -29.04
CA ILE A 245 17.37 -15.67 -28.48
C ILE A 245 16.95 -14.65 -27.43
N CYS A 246 17.45 -14.82 -26.21
CA CYS A 246 17.20 -13.92 -25.08
C CYS A 246 18.44 -13.08 -24.77
N THR A 247 18.25 -11.88 -24.24
CA THR A 247 19.33 -11.11 -23.64
C THR A 247 19.92 -11.88 -22.46
N LEU A 248 21.25 -11.91 -22.36
CA LEU A 248 21.97 -12.53 -21.24
C LEU A 248 22.17 -11.56 -20.07
N SER A 249 21.66 -10.33 -20.17
CA SER A 249 21.74 -9.35 -19.09
C SER A 249 20.68 -9.66 -18.03
N ILE A 250 21.13 -10.18 -16.90
CA ILE A 250 20.31 -10.42 -15.71
C ILE A 250 20.43 -9.18 -14.82
N PRO A 251 19.34 -8.46 -14.53
CA PRO A 251 19.39 -7.27 -13.68
C PRO A 251 19.62 -7.66 -12.21
N THR A 252 20.14 -6.71 -11.43
CA THR A 252 20.20 -6.82 -9.96
C THR A 252 19.06 -6.04 -9.32
N CYS A 253 18.64 -6.47 -8.14
CA CYS A 253 17.67 -5.75 -7.32
C CYS A 253 18.38 -5.02 -6.16
N PRO A 254 17.84 -3.88 -5.71
CA PRO A 254 18.36 -3.16 -4.54
C PRO A 254 18.12 -3.95 -3.23
N ASN A 255 18.71 -3.48 -2.13
CA ASN A 255 18.57 -4.11 -0.83
C ASN A 255 17.10 -4.19 -0.39
N GLY A 256 16.71 -5.34 0.16
CA GLY A 256 15.32 -5.61 0.56
C GLY A 256 14.42 -6.06 -0.59
N TYR A 257 14.96 -6.26 -1.79
CA TYR A 257 14.26 -6.84 -2.94
C TYR A 257 14.94 -8.12 -3.44
N THR A 258 14.13 -9.08 -3.87
CA THR A 258 14.55 -10.35 -4.46
C THR A 258 14.22 -10.34 -5.94
N LEU A 259 15.17 -10.79 -6.77
CA LEU A 259 14.95 -10.95 -8.20
C LEU A 259 14.04 -12.16 -8.46
N MET A 260 12.91 -11.91 -9.12
CA MET A 260 12.02 -12.93 -9.66
C MET A 260 12.09 -12.92 -11.20
N SER A 261 11.83 -14.05 -11.84
CA SER A 261 11.64 -14.09 -13.29
C SER A 261 10.56 -15.08 -13.71
N VAL A 262 9.82 -14.74 -14.78
CA VAL A 262 8.91 -15.68 -15.47
C VAL A 262 9.20 -15.70 -16.96
N ASN A 263 9.07 -16.86 -17.60
CA ASN A 263 9.17 -16.95 -19.05
C ASN A 263 8.00 -16.19 -19.69
N SER A 264 8.28 -15.30 -20.62
CA SER A 264 7.27 -14.41 -21.19
C SER A 264 7.26 -14.47 -22.73
N LYS A 265 6.11 -14.17 -23.32
CA LYS A 265 5.98 -14.00 -24.78
C LYS A 265 6.79 -12.78 -25.26
N PRO A 266 7.23 -12.76 -26.54
CA PRO A 266 6.93 -13.73 -27.60
C PRO A 266 7.88 -14.94 -27.68
N ASN A 267 9.08 -14.86 -27.09
CA ASN A 267 10.17 -15.82 -27.34
C ASN A 267 10.46 -16.76 -26.16
N GLY A 268 9.58 -16.78 -25.14
CA GLY A 268 9.81 -17.53 -23.91
C GLY A 268 10.95 -16.97 -23.07
N CYS A 269 11.37 -15.73 -23.31
CA CYS A 269 12.48 -15.11 -22.59
C CYS A 269 12.06 -14.71 -21.16
N PRO A 270 12.98 -14.80 -20.19
CA PRO A 270 12.69 -14.39 -18.83
C PRO A 270 12.38 -12.89 -18.78
N LYS A 271 11.25 -12.53 -18.19
CA LYS A 271 10.95 -11.17 -17.75
C LYS A 271 11.22 -11.10 -16.25
N TYR A 272 12.08 -10.17 -15.88
CA TYR A 272 12.56 -10.00 -14.51
C TYR A 272 11.72 -8.98 -13.74
N TYR A 273 11.55 -9.21 -12.45
CA TYR A 273 10.91 -8.30 -11.50
C TYR A 273 11.74 -8.21 -10.22
N CYS A 274 11.72 -7.04 -9.58
CA CYS A 274 12.27 -6.87 -8.23
C CYS A 274 11.12 -6.79 -7.23
N ASP A 275 10.92 -7.89 -6.51
CA ASP A 275 9.86 -8.02 -5.52
C ASP A 275 10.41 -7.79 -4.10
N PRO A 276 9.67 -7.14 -3.19
CA PRO A 276 10.11 -6.98 -1.82
C PRO A 276 10.39 -8.35 -1.18
N SER A 277 11.60 -8.54 -0.62
CA SER A 277 12.07 -9.84 -0.13
C SER A 277 11.25 -10.41 1.03
N PHE A 278 10.47 -9.56 1.71
CA PHE A 278 9.58 -10.01 2.77
C PHE A 278 8.28 -10.61 2.26
N LEU A 279 7.95 -10.41 0.99
CA LEU A 279 6.78 -11.02 0.39
C LEU A 279 7.12 -12.45 0.01
N LEU A 280 6.30 -13.39 0.46
CA LEU A 280 6.47 -14.79 0.09
C LEU A 280 6.31 -14.93 -1.42
N ILE A 281 7.20 -15.71 -2.04
CA ILE A 281 7.06 -16.13 -3.43
C ILE A 281 6.14 -17.36 -3.42
N PHE A 282 4.94 -17.22 -3.96
CA PHE A 282 4.07 -18.36 -4.20
C PHE A 282 4.50 -19.00 -5.53
N THR A 283 4.94 -20.26 -5.44
CA THR A 283 5.31 -21.12 -6.58
C THR A 283 4.24 -22.16 -6.83
#